data_AF-A0A5K0ZT54-F1
#
_entry.id   AF-A0A5K0ZT54-F1
#
_cell.length_a   1.000
_cell.length_b   1.000
_cell.length_c   1.000
_cell.angle_alpha   90.00
_cell.angle_beta   90.00
_cell.angle_gamma   90.00
#
_symmetry.space_group_name_H-M   'P 1'
#
loop_
_entity.id
_entity.type
_entity.pdbx_description
1 polymer ?
#
loop_
_entity_poly.entity_id
_entity_poly.type
_entity_poly.pdbx_seq_one_letter_code
_entity_poly.pdbx_strand_id
1 'polypeptide(L)'
;MIKGRASSKRVLLILDDVDSGEQLDALAGGRDWFGSGSVIIITTRDEGVLLAHDVKQDEIYKPQELNEDLSRELFMLHAFDGELPQGEYVELSNEFVGAAGGLPLTLEVIGSLLSKKDVQEWKDTLEKLKTIPRYEVQQRLKLSYDSLDDLEKNIFLDISCFFIGWGRERANYMWEDCRWCPSAAIRVLVQRSLVKIGEESQEFEMHDQIRDMGRAIVDEESSRKLQKKSRLWNNQDSWGLLQRK
;
A
#
# COMPACT_ATOMS: atom_id res chain seq x y z
N MET A 1 21.16 -12.63 -20.53
CA MET A 1 20.50 -12.35 -21.82
C MET A 1 20.16 -10.85 -22.02
N ILE A 2 20.20 -10.02 -20.97
CA ILE A 2 19.98 -8.56 -21.04
C ILE A 2 21.22 -7.81 -21.55
N LYS A 3 22.39 -8.03 -20.93
CA LYS A 3 23.69 -7.42 -21.30
C LYS A 3 23.94 -7.37 -22.80
N GLY A 4 23.88 -8.52 -23.50
CA GLY A 4 24.19 -8.57 -24.93
C GLY A 4 23.24 -7.77 -25.84
N ARG A 5 22.03 -7.43 -25.38
CA ARG A 5 21.07 -6.62 -26.14
C ARG A 5 21.10 -5.14 -25.74
N ALA A 6 21.46 -4.84 -24.50
CA ALA A 6 21.41 -3.49 -23.93
C ALA A 6 22.77 -2.77 -23.99
N SER A 7 23.89 -3.49 -24.11
CA SER A 7 25.25 -2.93 -24.01
C SER A 7 25.59 -1.89 -25.08
N SER A 8 24.90 -1.90 -26.22
CA SER A 8 25.09 -0.94 -27.31
C SER A 8 23.92 0.05 -27.46
N LYS A 9 22.96 0.03 -26.54
CA LYS A 9 21.75 0.85 -26.60
C LYS A 9 21.66 1.76 -25.39
N ARG A 10 21.14 2.96 -25.63
CA ARG A 10 20.68 3.84 -24.56
C ARG A 10 19.33 3.33 -24.06
N VAL A 11 19.24 3.00 -22.78
CA VAL A 11 18.05 2.41 -22.15
C VAL A 11 17.60 3.25 -20.96
N LEU A 12 16.28 3.36 -20.78
CA LEU A 12 15.66 3.74 -19.51
C LEU A 12 15.10 2.47 -18.88
N LEU A 13 15.62 2.08 -17.71
CA LEU A 13 15.16 0.91 -16.96
C LEU A 13 14.65 1.37 -15.60
N ILE A 14 13.45 0.95 -15.22
CA ILE A 14 12.85 1.21 -13.91
C ILE A 14 12.67 -0.14 -13.23
N LEU A 15 13.35 -0.32 -12.10
CA LEU A 15 13.22 -1.47 -11.23
C LEU A 15 12.48 -1.02 -9.98
N ASP A 16 11.20 -1.36 -9.91
CA ASP A 16 10.32 -0.95 -8.81
C ASP A 16 10.28 -2.01 -7.71
N ASP A 17 10.25 -1.58 -6.45
CA ASP A 17 10.12 -2.41 -5.23
C ASP A 17 11.17 -3.54 -5.13
N VAL A 18 12.44 -3.21 -5.34
CA VAL A 18 13.54 -4.18 -5.22
C VAL A 18 13.82 -4.48 -3.75
N ASP A 19 13.76 -5.75 -3.36
CA ASP A 19 13.90 -6.21 -1.97
C ASP A 19 15.14 -7.08 -1.72
N SER A 20 15.91 -7.41 -2.77
CA SER A 20 17.08 -8.28 -2.65
C SER A 20 18.14 -8.00 -3.71
N GLY A 21 19.41 -8.22 -3.35
CA GLY A 21 20.54 -8.09 -4.28
C GLY A 21 20.48 -9.07 -5.45
N GLU A 22 19.91 -10.26 -5.25
CA GLU A 22 19.74 -11.27 -6.31
C GLU A 22 18.90 -10.75 -7.49
N GLN A 23 17.88 -9.93 -7.22
CA GLN A 23 17.08 -9.30 -8.27
C GLN A 23 17.92 -8.31 -9.09
N LEU A 24 18.78 -7.53 -8.43
CA LEU A 24 19.68 -6.59 -9.10
C LEU A 24 20.74 -7.33 -9.91
N ASP A 25 21.33 -8.40 -9.38
CA ASP A 25 22.28 -9.23 -10.12
C ASP A 25 21.67 -9.83 -11.39
N ALA A 26 20.41 -10.26 -11.30
CA ALA A 26 19.69 -10.85 -12.42
C ALA A 26 19.29 -9.83 -13.50
N LEU A 27 18.86 -8.63 -13.10
CA LEU A 27 18.25 -7.63 -14.00
C LEU A 27 19.21 -6.51 -14.43
N ALA A 28 20.13 -6.12 -13.55
CA ALA A 28 21.05 -5.01 -13.70
C ALA A 28 22.43 -5.28 -13.03
N GLY A 29 23.01 -6.45 -13.29
CA GLY A 29 24.24 -6.93 -12.62
C GLY A 29 25.53 -6.13 -12.88
N GLY A 30 25.47 -5.03 -13.64
CA GLY A 30 26.61 -4.13 -13.83
C GLY A 30 26.29 -2.97 -14.77
N ARG A 31 26.96 -1.83 -14.58
CA ARG A 31 26.77 -0.65 -15.45
C ARG A 31 27.17 -0.91 -16.90
N ASP A 32 28.13 -1.81 -17.11
CA ASP A 32 28.60 -2.26 -18.41
C ASP A 32 27.58 -3.14 -19.17
N TRP A 33 26.44 -3.47 -18.55
CA TRP A 33 25.32 -4.12 -19.23
C TRP A 33 24.58 -3.18 -20.17
N PHE A 34 24.73 -1.86 -19.98
CA PHE A 34 23.94 -0.85 -20.66
C PHE A 34 24.83 0.09 -21.47
N GLY A 35 24.34 0.55 -22.62
CA GLY A 35 25.06 1.50 -23.45
C GLY A 35 25.17 2.88 -22.79
N SER A 36 26.11 3.68 -23.29
CA SER A 36 26.35 5.04 -22.78
C SER A 36 25.08 5.92 -22.82
N GLY A 37 24.88 6.71 -21.77
CA GLY A 37 23.73 7.58 -21.60
C GLY A 37 22.45 6.89 -21.09
N SER A 38 22.54 5.60 -20.74
CA SER A 38 21.43 4.88 -20.09
C SER A 38 21.16 5.40 -18.69
N VAL A 39 19.90 5.28 -18.25
CA VAL A 39 19.44 5.65 -16.92
C VAL A 39 18.74 4.44 -16.32
N ILE A 40 19.19 4.03 -15.13
CA ILE A 40 18.56 2.97 -14.35
C ILE A 40 18.04 3.61 -13.07
N ILE A 41 16.73 3.51 -12.85
CA ILE A 41 16.07 3.99 -11.64
C ILE A 41 15.68 2.75 -10.83
N ILE A 42 16.11 2.70 -9.58
CA ILE A 42 15.80 1.62 -8.65
C ILE A 42 15.03 2.24 -7.49
N THR A 43 13.85 1.71 -7.19
CA THR A 43 13.14 2.04 -5.95
C THR A 43 13.27 0.85 -4.99
N THR A 44 13.55 1.15 -3.73
CA THR A 44 13.63 0.15 -2.67
C THR A 44 13.34 0.79 -1.33
N ARG A 45 12.87 -0.02 -0.39
CA ARG A 45 12.71 0.35 1.02
C ARG A 45 13.99 0.09 1.83
N ASP A 46 14.94 -0.66 1.28
CA ASP A 46 16.18 -1.05 1.96
C ASP A 46 17.40 -0.45 1.24
N GLU A 47 17.96 0.61 1.82
CA GLU A 47 19.20 1.24 1.35
C GLU A 47 20.37 0.26 1.29
N GLY A 48 20.37 -0.77 2.14
CA GLY A 48 21.38 -1.83 2.16
C GLY A 48 21.45 -2.60 0.84
N VAL A 49 20.32 -2.78 0.15
CA VAL A 49 20.28 -3.42 -1.17
C VAL A 49 21.04 -2.60 -2.21
N LEU A 50 20.93 -1.28 -2.17
CA LEU A 50 21.65 -0.38 -3.09
C LEU A 50 23.15 -0.37 -2.80
N LEU A 51 23.52 -0.27 -1.51
CA LEU A 51 24.92 -0.23 -1.08
C LEU A 51 25.64 -1.55 -1.37
N ALA A 52 24.97 -2.69 -1.18
CA ALA A 52 25.51 -4.00 -1.53
C ALA A 52 25.73 -4.16 -3.05
N HIS A 53 25.05 -3.35 -3.87
CA HIS A 53 25.16 -3.34 -5.34
C HIS A 53 26.06 -2.21 -5.87
N ASP A 54 26.96 -1.67 -5.03
CA ASP A 54 27.91 -0.61 -5.38
C ASP A 54 27.26 0.68 -5.94
N VAL A 55 26.00 0.95 -5.58
CA VAL A 55 25.36 2.24 -5.83
C VAL A 55 25.98 3.27 -4.90
N LYS A 56 26.46 4.39 -5.45
CA LYS A 56 27.16 5.38 -4.63
C LYS A 56 26.17 6.19 -3.81
N GLN A 57 26.59 6.64 -2.63
CA GLN A 57 25.75 7.42 -1.73
C GLN A 57 25.20 8.71 -2.37
N ASP A 58 25.96 9.35 -3.25
CA ASP A 58 25.56 10.57 -3.98
C ASP A 58 24.55 10.31 -5.11
N GLU A 59 24.32 9.04 -5.46
CA GLU A 59 23.31 8.61 -6.42
C GLU A 59 22.01 8.17 -5.73
N ILE A 60 22.01 8.04 -4.40
CA ILE A 60 20.84 7.62 -3.62
C ILE A 60 20.03 8.87 -3.24
N TYR A 61 18.83 8.95 -3.81
CA TYR A 61 17.84 9.95 -3.41
C TYR A 61 16.93 9.38 -2.33
N LYS A 62 16.84 10.06 -1.18
CA LYS A 62 15.87 9.75 -0.12
C LYS A 62 14.67 10.70 -0.24
N PRO A 63 13.50 10.20 -0.68
CA PRO A 63 12.29 11.01 -0.74
C PRO A 63 12.01 11.65 0.62
N GLN A 64 11.66 12.93 0.61
CA GLN A 64 11.28 13.67 1.81
C GLN A 64 9.78 13.60 2.03
N GLU A 65 9.37 13.77 3.27
CA GLU A 65 7.96 13.96 3.63
C GLU A 65 7.40 15.20 2.92
N LEU A 66 6.09 15.21 2.68
CA LEU A 66 5.41 16.38 2.15
C LEU A 66 5.54 17.55 3.13
N ASN A 67 5.73 18.75 2.59
CA ASN A 67 5.61 19.97 3.38
C ASN A 67 4.14 20.18 3.82
N GLU A 68 3.91 21.12 4.73
CA GLU A 68 2.59 21.35 5.32
C GLU A 68 1.54 21.72 4.25
N ASP A 69 1.88 22.56 3.28
CA ASP A 69 0.96 23.02 2.24
C ASP A 69 0.52 21.87 1.33
N LEU A 70 1.47 21.07 0.83
CA LEU A 70 1.18 19.88 0.03
C LEU A 70 0.43 18.82 0.83
N SER A 71 0.75 18.68 2.12
CA SER A 71 0.05 17.75 3.00
C SER A 71 -1.41 18.16 3.19
N ARG A 72 -1.65 19.47 3.37
CA ARG A 72 -3.00 20.04 3.47
C ARG A 72 -3.75 19.85 2.16
N GLU A 73 -3.14 20.15 1.03
CA GLU A 73 -3.76 19.95 -0.30
C GLU A 73 -4.17 18.49 -0.52
N LEU A 74 -3.27 17.55 -0.27
CA LEU A 74 -3.55 16.12 -0.41
C LEU A 74 -4.67 15.68 0.56
N PHE A 75 -4.62 16.10 1.82
CA PHE A 75 -5.66 15.75 2.78
C PHE A 75 -7.03 16.30 2.37
N MET A 76 -7.10 17.57 1.94
CA MET A 76 -8.35 18.19 1.48
C MET A 76 -8.91 17.50 0.24
N LEU A 77 -8.03 17.08 -0.69
CA LEU A 77 -8.43 16.33 -1.88
C LEU A 77 -9.21 15.07 -1.50
N HIS A 78 -8.76 14.33 -0.49
CA HIS A 78 -9.37 13.06 -0.09
C HIS A 78 -10.49 13.20 0.95
N ALA A 79 -10.44 14.21 1.82
CA ALA A 79 -11.45 14.42 2.85
C ALA A 79 -12.68 15.20 2.36
N PHE A 80 -12.49 16.13 1.41
CA PHE A 80 -13.52 17.06 0.94
C PHE A 80 -13.69 17.06 -0.57
N ASP A 81 -13.17 16.04 -1.28
CA ASP A 81 -13.19 15.99 -2.75
C ASP A 81 -12.56 17.25 -3.40
N GLY A 82 -11.59 17.87 -2.70
CA GLY A 82 -10.90 19.10 -3.13
C GLY A 82 -11.60 20.41 -2.76
N GLU A 83 -12.78 20.35 -2.12
CA GLU A 83 -13.48 21.53 -1.62
C GLU A 83 -12.84 22.08 -0.33
N LEU A 84 -13.12 23.35 -0.04
CA LEU A 84 -12.62 23.99 1.17
C LEU A 84 -13.44 23.55 2.40
N PRO A 85 -12.79 23.15 3.51
CA PRO A 85 -13.49 22.84 4.75
C PRO A 85 -14.17 24.08 5.33
N GLN A 86 -15.26 23.87 6.06
CA GLN A 86 -16.02 24.94 6.72
C GLN A 86 -16.18 24.68 8.22
N GLY A 87 -16.31 25.74 9.02
CA GLY A 87 -16.55 25.63 10.45
C GLY A 87 -15.45 24.85 11.19
N GLU A 88 -15.84 23.93 12.07
CA GLU A 88 -14.92 23.12 12.89
C GLU A 88 -13.98 22.24 12.05
N TYR A 89 -14.36 21.90 10.81
CA TYR A 89 -13.51 21.08 9.93
C TYR A 89 -12.20 21.78 9.55
N VAL A 90 -12.12 23.11 9.58
CA VAL A 90 -10.89 23.85 9.26
C VAL A 90 -9.79 23.56 10.28
N GLU A 91 -10.12 23.68 11.57
CA GLU A 91 -9.18 23.43 12.66
C GLU A 91 -8.82 21.94 12.72
N LEU A 92 -9.82 21.06 12.62
CA LEU A 92 -9.60 19.62 12.63
C LEU A 92 -8.71 19.14 11.46
N SER A 93 -8.87 19.72 10.27
CA SER A 93 -8.03 19.39 9.11
C SER A 93 -6.56 19.71 9.37
N ASN A 94 -6.26 20.86 9.99
CA ASN A 94 -4.89 21.21 10.34
C ASN A 94 -4.31 20.25 11.40
N GLU A 95 -5.11 19.83 12.37
CA GLU A 95 -4.68 18.84 13.36
C GLU A 95 -4.40 17.47 12.74
N PHE A 96 -5.22 17.03 11.78
CA PHE A 96 -4.98 15.78 11.05
C PHE A 96 -3.73 15.84 10.18
N VAL A 97 -3.52 16.94 9.46
CA VAL A 97 -2.32 17.17 8.65
C VAL A 97 -1.07 17.09 9.53
N GLY A 98 -1.09 17.78 10.68
CA GLY A 98 0.01 17.71 11.65
C GLY A 98 0.21 16.31 12.24
N ALA A 99 -0.89 15.62 12.57
CA ALA A 99 -0.84 14.27 13.11
C ALA A 99 -0.30 13.25 12.10
N ALA A 100 -0.72 13.32 10.83
CA ALA A 100 -0.31 12.43 9.75
C ALA A 100 1.18 12.58 9.38
N GLY A 101 1.73 13.79 9.60
CA GLY A 101 3.17 14.00 9.52
C GLY A 101 3.73 13.83 8.11
N GLY A 102 3.09 14.45 7.11
CA GLY A 102 3.62 14.56 5.75
C GLY A 102 3.77 13.24 4.98
N LEU A 103 3.26 12.12 5.50
CA LEU A 103 3.26 10.82 4.81
C LEU A 103 2.10 10.75 3.81
N PRO A 104 2.35 10.73 2.48
CA PRO A 104 1.29 10.83 1.48
C PRO A 104 0.19 9.79 1.64
N LEU A 105 0.55 8.51 1.79
CA LEU A 105 -0.42 7.43 1.92
C LEU A 105 -1.28 7.55 3.18
N THR A 106 -0.70 8.03 4.29
CA THR A 106 -1.48 8.23 5.52
C THR A 106 -2.48 9.37 5.35
N LEU A 107 -2.08 10.46 4.69
CA LEU A 107 -2.97 11.59 4.39
C LEU A 107 -4.12 11.17 3.47
N GLU A 108 -3.84 10.41 2.41
CA GLU A 108 -4.83 9.85 1.49
C GLU A 108 -5.83 8.94 2.22
N VAL A 109 -5.35 7.92 2.93
CA VAL A 109 -6.21 6.92 3.59
C VAL A 109 -7.04 7.53 4.72
N ILE A 110 -6.45 8.41 5.55
CA ILE A 110 -7.18 9.06 6.64
C ILE A 110 -8.15 10.12 6.10
N GLY A 111 -7.75 10.91 5.10
CA GLY A 111 -8.65 11.86 4.44
C GLY A 111 -9.88 11.14 3.88
N SER A 112 -9.66 10.07 3.12
CA SER A 112 -10.74 9.25 2.55
C SER A 112 -11.63 8.57 3.60
N LEU A 113 -11.06 8.14 4.73
CA LEU A 113 -11.82 7.60 5.87
C LEU A 113 -12.81 8.63 6.44
N LEU A 114 -12.38 9.89 6.51
CA LEU A 114 -13.11 11.00 7.10
C LEU A 114 -14.09 11.68 6.14
N SER A 115 -14.04 11.33 4.85
CA SER A 115 -14.93 11.87 3.84
C SER A 115 -16.40 11.61 4.21
N LYS A 116 -17.21 12.68 4.20
CA LYS A 116 -18.65 12.68 4.51
C LYS A 116 -18.99 12.24 5.95
N LYS A 117 -18.01 12.24 6.85
CA LYS A 117 -18.18 11.98 8.28
C LYS A 117 -18.54 13.25 9.03
N ASP A 118 -19.24 13.10 10.15
CA ASP A 118 -19.59 14.23 11.00
C ASP A 118 -18.41 14.68 11.89
N VAL A 119 -18.55 15.88 12.49
CA VAL A 119 -17.52 16.49 13.34
C VAL A 119 -17.14 15.60 14.52
N GLN A 120 -18.08 14.84 15.08
CA GLN A 120 -17.79 13.97 16.23
C GLN A 120 -16.96 12.76 15.79
N GLU A 121 -17.32 12.14 14.67
CA GLU A 121 -16.53 11.05 14.07
C GLU A 121 -15.09 11.49 13.73
N TRP A 122 -14.91 12.75 13.29
CA TRP A 122 -13.58 13.34 13.08
C TRP A 122 -12.78 13.46 14.38
N LYS A 123 -13.40 13.99 15.45
CA LYS A 123 -12.75 14.14 16.76
C LYS A 123 -12.32 12.78 17.33
N ASP A 124 -13.21 11.80 17.31
CA ASP A 124 -12.94 10.45 17.81
C ASP A 124 -11.79 9.77 17.04
N THR A 125 -11.74 9.97 15.72
CA THR A 125 -10.68 9.43 14.86
C THR A 125 -9.34 10.13 15.12
N LEU A 126 -9.36 11.45 15.32
CA LEU A 126 -8.17 12.24 15.62
C LEU A 126 -7.55 11.84 16.97
N GLU A 127 -8.37 11.61 17.98
CA GLU A 127 -7.92 11.14 19.29
C GLU A 127 -7.17 9.81 19.15
N LYS A 128 -7.74 8.84 18.42
CA LYS A 128 -7.07 7.55 18.14
C LYS A 128 -5.76 7.75 17.40
N LEU A 129 -5.75 8.56 16.34
CA LEU A 129 -4.54 8.82 15.55
C LEU A 129 -3.41 9.42 16.38
N LYS A 130 -3.71 10.35 17.29
CA LYS A 130 -2.72 10.99 18.18
C LYS A 130 -2.09 10.01 19.18
N THR A 131 -2.75 8.90 19.50
CA THR A 131 -2.16 7.86 20.36
C THR A 131 -1.11 7.01 19.65
N ILE A 132 -1.10 7.01 18.32
CA ILE A 132 -0.23 6.16 17.51
C ILE A 132 1.04 6.93 17.12
N PRO A 133 2.25 6.40 17.43
CA PRO A 133 3.50 7.03 17.03
C PRO A 133 3.58 7.30 15.53
N ARG A 134 4.24 8.40 15.14
CA ARG A 134 4.34 8.84 13.73
C ARG A 134 4.94 7.79 12.80
N TYR A 135 5.93 7.04 13.29
CA TYR A 135 6.65 6.02 12.53
C TYR A 135 5.90 4.68 12.45
N GLU A 136 4.81 4.50 13.19
CA GLU A 136 3.97 3.29 13.13
C GLU A 136 2.93 3.41 12.01
N VAL A 137 3.41 3.57 10.77
CA VAL A 137 2.57 3.80 9.58
C VAL A 137 1.48 2.74 9.46
N GLN A 138 1.82 1.47 9.67
CA GLN A 138 0.89 0.34 9.62
C GLN A 138 -0.29 0.49 10.60
N GLN A 139 -0.02 0.88 11.86
CA GLN A 139 -1.08 1.07 12.86
C GLN A 139 -1.98 2.27 12.51
N ARG A 140 -1.42 3.30 11.89
CA ARG A 140 -2.18 4.48 11.44
C ARG A 140 -3.11 4.14 10.29
N LEU A 141 -2.62 3.41 9.28
CA LEU A 141 -3.44 2.92 8.17
C LEU A 141 -4.54 1.97 8.66
N LYS A 142 -4.25 1.19 9.71
CA LYS A 142 -5.19 0.25 10.32
C LYS A 142 -6.44 0.92 10.88
N LEU A 143 -6.41 2.21 11.24
CA LEU A 143 -7.62 2.95 11.63
C LEU A 143 -8.72 2.89 10.55
N SER A 144 -8.33 2.96 9.27
CA SER A 144 -9.28 2.85 8.16
C SER A 144 -9.84 1.43 8.04
N TYR A 145 -9.00 0.40 8.25
CA TYR A 145 -9.42 -1.00 8.30
C TYR A 145 -10.35 -1.30 9.48
N ASP A 146 -10.02 -0.84 10.69
CA ASP A 146 -10.76 -1.16 11.91
C ASP A 146 -12.21 -0.63 11.86
N SER A 147 -12.43 0.45 11.10
CA SER A 147 -13.75 1.06 10.87
C SER A 147 -14.57 0.40 9.75
N LEU A 148 -14.06 -0.64 9.09
CA LEU A 148 -14.81 -1.45 8.12
C LEU A 148 -15.75 -2.42 8.85
N ASP A 149 -16.86 -2.77 8.20
CA ASP A 149 -17.72 -3.87 8.63
C ASP A 149 -17.08 -5.25 8.38
N ASP A 150 -17.70 -6.31 8.89
CA ASP A 150 -17.13 -7.66 8.81
C ASP A 150 -17.00 -8.17 7.36
N LEU A 151 -17.93 -7.80 6.47
CA LEU A 151 -17.89 -8.22 5.08
C LEU A 151 -16.78 -7.47 4.33
N GLU A 152 -16.71 -6.16 4.54
CA GLU A 152 -15.67 -5.28 4.00
C GLU A 152 -14.27 -5.71 4.44
N LYS A 153 -14.09 -6.04 5.73
CA LYS A 153 -12.83 -6.59 6.26
C LYS A 153 -12.45 -7.88 5.56
N ASN A 154 -13.39 -8.81 5.42
CA ASN A 154 -13.10 -10.08 4.76
C ASN A 154 -12.71 -9.92 3.29
N ILE A 155 -13.40 -9.06 2.55
CA ILE A 155 -13.07 -8.77 1.15
C ILE A 155 -11.71 -8.08 1.05
N PHE A 156 -11.40 -7.13 1.94
CA PHE A 156 -10.09 -6.49 2.01
C PHE A 156 -8.96 -7.50 2.23
N LEU A 157 -9.14 -8.41 3.20
CA LEU A 157 -8.16 -9.45 3.49
C LEU A 157 -8.02 -10.45 2.33
N ASP A 158 -9.10 -10.80 1.64
CA ASP A 158 -9.05 -11.65 0.45
C ASP A 158 -8.25 -10.96 -0.68
N ILE A 159 -8.47 -9.66 -0.92
CA ILE A 159 -7.74 -8.91 -1.93
C ILE A 159 -6.25 -8.84 -1.58
N SER A 160 -5.90 -8.41 -0.36
CA SER A 160 -4.51 -8.29 0.09
C SER A 160 -3.72 -9.61 0.01
N CYS A 161 -4.40 -10.74 0.23
CA CYS A 161 -3.80 -12.06 0.20
C CYS A 161 -3.71 -12.65 -1.22
N PHE A 162 -4.76 -12.52 -2.03
CA PHE A 162 -4.94 -13.36 -3.21
C PHE A 162 -5.24 -12.62 -4.51
N PHE A 163 -5.97 -11.51 -4.46
CA PHE A 163 -6.58 -10.93 -5.68
C PHE A 163 -5.91 -9.66 -6.22
N ILE A 164 -4.77 -9.24 -5.68
CA ILE A 164 -3.96 -8.18 -6.31
C ILE A 164 -3.54 -8.65 -7.72
N GLY A 165 -3.79 -7.81 -8.73
CA GLY A 165 -3.57 -8.13 -10.15
C GLY A 165 -4.64 -9.05 -10.75
N TRP A 166 -5.72 -9.35 -10.04
CA TRP A 166 -6.84 -10.12 -10.59
C TRP A 166 -7.98 -9.20 -11.02
N GLY A 167 -8.56 -9.50 -12.17
CA GLY A 167 -9.75 -8.81 -12.67
C GLY A 167 -10.92 -8.94 -11.70
N ARG A 168 -11.57 -7.81 -11.40
CA ARG A 168 -12.67 -7.71 -10.43
C ARG A 168 -13.77 -8.76 -10.64
N GLU A 169 -14.17 -8.98 -11.88
CA GLU A 169 -15.23 -9.94 -12.23
C GLU A 169 -14.92 -11.36 -11.75
N ARG A 170 -13.65 -11.79 -11.82
CA ARG A 170 -13.25 -13.14 -11.38
C ARG A 170 -13.38 -13.32 -9.88
N ALA A 171 -13.00 -12.30 -9.11
CA ALA A 171 -13.14 -12.35 -7.65
C ALA A 171 -14.60 -12.26 -7.22
N ASN A 172 -15.42 -11.46 -7.93
CA ASN A 172 -16.85 -11.34 -7.67
C ASN A 172 -17.55 -12.70 -7.74
N TYR A 173 -17.26 -13.53 -8.75
CA TYR A 173 -17.85 -14.86 -8.85
C TYR A 173 -17.60 -15.71 -7.60
N MET A 174 -16.38 -15.69 -7.05
CA MET A 174 -16.07 -16.43 -5.83
C MET A 174 -16.88 -15.93 -4.62
N TRP A 175 -16.99 -14.62 -4.45
CA TRP A 175 -17.74 -14.04 -3.33
C TRP A 175 -19.25 -14.27 -3.49
N GLU A 176 -19.79 -14.20 -4.70
CA GLU A 176 -21.20 -14.47 -4.99
C GLU A 176 -21.56 -15.94 -4.72
N ASP A 177 -20.69 -16.89 -5.05
CA ASP A 177 -20.85 -18.30 -4.69
C ASP A 177 -20.89 -18.51 -3.16
N CYS A 178 -20.15 -17.68 -2.41
CA CYS A 178 -20.20 -17.61 -0.95
C CYS A 178 -21.43 -16.83 -0.40
N ARG A 179 -22.36 -16.41 -1.28
CA ARG A 179 -23.54 -15.58 -0.98
C ARG A 179 -23.21 -14.21 -0.38
N TRP A 180 -22.04 -13.67 -0.69
CA TRP A 180 -21.68 -12.31 -0.34
C TRP A 180 -22.17 -11.34 -1.41
N CYS A 181 -22.38 -10.07 -1.03
CA CYS A 181 -22.72 -8.98 -1.93
C CYS A 181 -21.51 -8.04 -2.07
N PRO A 182 -20.46 -8.42 -2.83
CA PRO A 182 -19.15 -7.77 -2.75
C PRO A 182 -19.16 -6.35 -3.32
N SER A 183 -20.08 -6.02 -4.23
CA SER A 183 -20.12 -4.73 -4.92
C SER A 183 -20.19 -3.52 -4.00
N ALA A 184 -20.95 -3.59 -2.90
CA ALA A 184 -21.03 -2.49 -1.94
C ALA A 184 -19.72 -2.35 -1.14
N ALA A 185 -19.19 -3.48 -0.66
CA ALA A 185 -17.95 -3.53 0.09
C ALA A 185 -16.75 -3.03 -0.74
N ILE A 186 -16.60 -3.50 -1.99
CA ILE A 186 -15.55 -3.04 -2.91
C ILE A 186 -15.63 -1.52 -3.11
N ARG A 187 -16.84 -0.97 -3.29
CA ARG A 187 -17.03 0.47 -3.44
C ARG A 187 -16.54 1.23 -2.20
N VAL A 188 -16.80 0.72 -1.00
CA VAL A 188 -16.31 1.33 0.25
C VAL A 188 -14.79 1.24 0.33
N LEU A 189 -14.19 0.10 -0.02
CA LEU A 189 -12.73 -0.06 -0.03
C LEU A 189 -12.05 0.91 -1.01
N VAL A 190 -12.64 1.11 -2.19
CA VAL A 190 -12.16 2.10 -3.17
C VAL A 190 -12.34 3.52 -2.66
N GLN A 191 -13.51 3.85 -2.10
CA GLN A 191 -13.78 5.17 -1.54
C GLN A 191 -12.83 5.52 -0.39
N ARG A 192 -12.41 4.53 0.41
CA ARG A 192 -11.47 4.69 1.53
C ARG A 192 -9.99 4.63 1.10
N SER A 193 -9.72 4.57 -0.20
CA SER A 193 -8.36 4.46 -0.77
C SER A 193 -7.59 3.24 -0.25
N LEU A 194 -8.31 2.19 0.19
CA LEU A 194 -7.73 0.93 0.65
C LEU A 194 -7.46 -0.04 -0.50
N VAL A 195 -8.20 0.11 -1.60
CA VAL A 195 -8.08 -0.67 -2.83
C VAL A 195 -8.24 0.29 -4.01
N LYS A 196 -7.51 0.07 -5.09
CA LYS A 196 -7.71 0.73 -6.38
C LYS A 196 -8.14 -0.31 -7.41
N ILE A 197 -8.84 0.14 -8.45
CA ILE A 197 -9.19 -0.71 -9.60
C ILE A 197 -8.52 -0.06 -10.80
N GLY A 198 -7.64 -0.79 -11.46
CA GLY A 198 -6.91 -0.27 -12.63
C GLY A 198 -7.90 0.16 -13.71
N GLU A 199 -7.75 1.38 -14.22
CA GLU A 199 -8.70 1.96 -15.18
C GLU A 199 -8.81 1.14 -16.47
N GLU A 200 -7.67 0.67 -16.97
CA GLU A 200 -7.62 -0.15 -18.20
C GLU A 200 -7.73 -1.64 -17.91
N SER A 201 -7.04 -2.13 -16.88
CA SER A 201 -6.95 -3.56 -16.56
C SER A 201 -8.20 -4.10 -15.89
N GLN A 202 -8.95 -3.24 -15.17
CA GLN A 202 -10.03 -3.63 -14.26
C GLN A 202 -9.57 -4.63 -13.18
N GLU A 203 -8.26 -4.63 -12.89
CA GLU A 203 -7.63 -5.48 -11.88
C GLU A 203 -7.58 -4.75 -10.53
N PHE A 204 -7.64 -5.51 -9.44
CA PHE A 204 -7.43 -4.94 -8.12
C PHE A 204 -5.97 -4.56 -7.91
N GLU A 205 -5.78 -3.35 -7.41
CA GLU A 205 -4.50 -2.79 -7.01
C GLU A 205 -4.57 -2.39 -5.53
N MET A 206 -3.44 -2.52 -4.85
CA MET A 206 -3.33 -2.13 -3.45
C MET A 206 -1.93 -1.60 -3.21
N HIS A 207 -1.82 -0.49 -2.50
CA HIS A 207 -0.52 0.02 -2.09
C HIS A 207 0.18 -1.06 -1.24
N ASP A 208 1.45 -1.29 -1.50
CA ASP A 208 2.26 -2.31 -0.83
C ASP A 208 2.15 -2.26 0.71
N GLN A 209 2.21 -1.08 1.35
CA GLN A 209 1.98 -0.89 2.78
C GLN A 209 0.59 -1.35 3.24
N ILE A 210 -0.47 -1.10 2.47
CA ILE A 210 -1.84 -1.53 2.79
C ILE A 210 -1.98 -3.05 2.63
N ARG A 211 -1.36 -3.61 1.59
CA ARG A 211 -1.29 -5.05 1.37
C ARG A 211 -0.56 -5.75 2.51
N ASP A 212 0.60 -5.24 2.87
CA ASP A 212 1.44 -5.78 3.95
C ASP A 212 0.69 -5.69 5.30
N MET A 213 -0.09 -4.63 5.51
CA MET A 213 -1.00 -4.49 6.66
C MET A 213 -2.03 -5.62 6.72
N GLY A 214 -2.75 -5.86 5.61
CA GLY A 214 -3.77 -6.91 5.55
C GLY A 214 -3.19 -8.30 5.81
N ARG A 215 -2.01 -8.58 5.27
CA ARG A 215 -1.29 -9.85 5.49
C ARG A 215 -0.83 -9.99 6.93
N ALA A 216 -0.33 -8.93 7.55
CA ALA A 216 0.04 -8.93 8.96
C ALA A 216 -1.16 -9.20 9.87
N ILE A 217 -2.33 -8.62 9.57
CA ILE A 217 -3.58 -8.88 10.31
C ILE A 217 -3.94 -10.38 10.26
N VAL A 218 -3.88 -11.01 9.08
CA VAL A 218 -4.13 -12.45 8.92
C VAL A 218 -3.16 -13.28 9.74
N ASP A 219 -1.88 -12.90 9.75
CA ASP A 219 -0.85 -13.61 10.51
C ASP A 219 -1.05 -13.47 12.04
N GLU A 220 -1.58 -12.34 12.51
CA GLU A 220 -1.90 -12.07 13.93
C GLU A 220 -3.16 -12.78 14.43
N GLU A 221 -4.25 -12.83 13.64
CA GLU A 221 -5.53 -13.46 14.02
C GLU A 221 -5.38 -14.94 14.41
N SER A 222 -4.43 -15.62 13.78
CA SER A 222 -4.07 -16.98 14.11
C SER A 222 -2.96 -17.01 15.15
N SER A 223 -3.29 -17.38 16.39
CA SER A 223 -2.26 -17.81 17.37
C SER A 223 -1.28 -18.73 16.63
N ARG A 224 0.04 -18.43 16.60
CA ARG A 224 1.24 -19.03 15.93
C ARG A 224 1.18 -20.42 15.23
N LYS A 225 0.12 -21.19 15.40
CA LYS A 225 -0.27 -22.41 14.68
C LYS A 225 -0.88 -22.06 13.31
N LEU A 226 -0.17 -22.44 12.25
CA LEU A 226 -0.60 -22.40 10.85
C LEU A 226 -2.04 -22.91 10.59
N GLN A 227 -2.51 -23.90 11.35
CA GLN A 227 -3.83 -24.52 11.22
C GLN A 227 -5.01 -23.61 11.59
N LYS A 228 -4.74 -22.45 12.22
CA LYS A 228 -5.76 -21.48 12.61
C LYS A 228 -5.77 -20.23 11.74
N LYS A 229 -4.91 -20.16 10.71
CA LYS A 229 -4.91 -19.05 9.75
C LYS A 229 -6.23 -19.05 8.98
N SER A 230 -6.92 -17.90 8.98
CA SER A 230 -8.11 -17.70 8.15
C SER A 230 -7.75 -17.75 6.65
N ARG A 231 -6.52 -17.34 6.30
CA ARG A 231 -5.99 -17.30 4.92
C ARG A 231 -4.53 -17.75 4.89
N LEU A 232 -4.14 -18.46 3.84
CA LEU A 232 -2.76 -18.92 3.62
C LEU A 232 -2.19 -18.24 2.37
N TRP A 233 -1.60 -17.07 2.57
CA TRP A 233 -1.08 -16.24 1.48
C TRP A 233 0.40 -16.49 1.16
N ASN A 234 1.17 -17.06 2.10
CA ASN A 234 2.57 -17.42 1.90
C ASN A 234 2.70 -18.86 1.36
N ASN A 235 3.37 -19.02 0.22
CA ASN A 235 3.63 -20.32 -0.42
C ASN A 235 4.34 -21.33 0.48
N GLN A 236 5.28 -20.87 1.32
CA GLN A 236 6.00 -21.76 2.24
C GLN A 236 5.07 -22.32 3.32
N ASP A 237 4.18 -21.49 3.86
CA ASP A 237 3.17 -21.87 4.84
C ASP A 237 2.16 -22.86 4.24
N SER A 238 1.68 -22.56 3.03
CA SER A 238 0.76 -23.42 2.27
C SER A 238 1.39 -24.79 1.99
N TRP A 239 2.64 -24.81 1.53
CA TRP A 239 3.38 -26.04 1.24
C TRP A 239 3.65 -26.85 2.52
N GLY A 240 4.06 -26.19 3.60
CA GLY A 240 4.31 -26.82 4.90
C GLY A 240 3.08 -27.47 5.52
N LEU A 241 1.87 -26.96 5.23
CA LEU A 241 0.61 -27.60 5.62
C LEU A 241 0.28 -28.83 4.75
N LEU A 242 0.49 -28.74 3.44
CA LEU A 242 0.21 -29.83 2.50
C LEU A 242 1.12 -31.06 2.70
N GLN A 243 2.35 -30.84 3.18
CA GLN A 243 3.32 -31.92 3.44
C GLN A 243 3.07 -32.70 4.74
N ARG A 244 2.18 -32.26 5.63
CA ARG A 244 1.90 -32.93 6.92
C ARG A 244 0.86 -34.05 6.83
N LYS A 245 0.82 -34.79 5.71
CA LYS A 245 -0.02 -35.98 5.55
C LYS A 245 0.65 -37.24 6.09
#